data_AF-A0A5C0BAK6-F1
#
_entry.id   AF-A0A5C0BAK6-F1
#
_cell.length_a   1.000
_cell.length_b   1.000
_cell.length_c   1.000
_cell.angle_alpha   90.00
_cell.angle_beta   90.00
_cell.angle_gamma   90.00
#
_symmetry.space_group_name_H-M   'P 1'
#
loop_
_entity.id
_entity.type
_entity.pdbx_description
1 polymer ?
#
loop_
_entity_poly.entity_id
_entity_poly.type
_entity_poly.pdbx_seq_one_letter_code
_entity_poly.pdbx_strand_id
1 'polypeptide(L)'
;GDFQHINQRFADAACEEAADDALIWIHDYNLWLTPYYIRQKMPHVKIAFFHHTPFPAADVFNILHWREAIVDSLLCCDLCGFHIPRYVENFVAAARSLRDVKLVERKPVPAAFTPFGTALSEPDMTTKLEYKGRTVNVDAFPVGTNPGYIYDMVNKPSVKERIAKIRSDIGDNKLIVSAGRV
;
A
#
# COMPACT_ATOMS: atom_id res chain seq x y z
N GLY A 1 21.85 10.19 2.36
CA GLY A 1 22.13 8.89 3.01
C GLY A 1 21.64 7.74 2.13
N ASP A 2 21.95 6.50 2.49
CA ASP A 2 21.66 5.32 1.66
C ASP A 2 20.20 5.22 1.20
N PHE A 3 19.25 5.57 2.05
CA PHE A 3 17.81 5.55 1.72
C PHE A 3 17.45 6.43 0.50
N GLN A 4 17.92 7.68 0.48
CA GLN A 4 17.71 8.60 -0.63
C GLN A 4 18.41 8.12 -1.90
N HIS A 5 19.66 7.67 -1.76
CA HIS A 5 20.46 7.19 -2.89
C HIS A 5 19.82 5.96 -3.55
N ILE A 6 19.34 5.00 -2.75
CA ILE A 6 18.64 3.81 -3.26
C ILE A 6 17.34 4.22 -3.97
N ASN A 7 16.52 5.07 -3.35
CA ASN A 7 15.27 5.54 -3.96
C ASN A 7 15.51 6.27 -5.28
N GLN A 8 16.55 7.09 -5.36
CA GLN A 8 16.93 7.76 -6.61
C GLN A 8 17.34 6.74 -7.68
N ARG A 9 18.13 5.71 -7.33
CA ARG A 9 18.51 4.67 -8.30
C ARG A 9 17.31 3.88 -8.83
N PHE A 10 16.32 3.58 -7.98
CA PHE A 10 15.08 2.95 -8.43
C PHE A 10 14.27 3.86 -9.35
N ALA A 11 14.20 5.16 -9.03
CA ALA A 11 13.54 6.15 -9.88
C ALA A 11 14.24 6.28 -11.25
N ASP A 12 15.58 6.31 -11.25
CA ASP A 12 16.38 6.40 -12.47
C ASP A 12 16.11 5.21 -13.39
N ALA A 13 16.20 3.99 -12.86
CA ALA A 13 15.93 2.77 -13.63
C ALA A 13 14.48 2.71 -14.14
N ALA A 14 13.50 3.15 -13.33
CA ALA A 14 12.11 3.19 -13.76
C ALA A 14 11.88 4.19 -14.91
N CYS A 15 12.51 5.38 -14.85
CA CYS A 15 12.41 6.40 -15.88
C CYS A 15 13.12 6.00 -17.18
N GLU A 16 14.21 5.22 -17.12
CA GLU A 16 14.92 4.73 -18.31
C GLU A 16 14.08 3.75 -19.14
N GLU A 17 13.24 2.96 -18.49
CA GLU A 17 12.38 1.95 -19.14
C GLU A 17 10.96 2.47 -19.47
N ALA A 18 10.56 3.62 -18.92
CA ALA A 18 9.21 4.14 -19.05
C ALA A 18 9.00 4.88 -20.39
N ALA A 19 7.94 4.53 -21.11
CA ALA A 19 7.41 5.36 -22.17
C ALA A 19 6.79 6.67 -21.61
N ASP A 20 6.65 7.70 -22.45
CA ASP A 20 6.12 9.01 -22.04
C ASP A 20 4.71 8.95 -21.43
N ASP A 21 3.89 7.99 -21.84
CA ASP A 21 2.52 7.77 -21.37
C ASP A 21 2.38 6.64 -20.34
N ALA A 22 3.50 6.12 -19.84
CA ALA A 22 3.52 5.00 -18.91
C ALA A 22 2.80 5.31 -17.58
N LEU A 23 2.35 4.23 -16.95
CA LEU A 23 1.99 4.22 -15.53
C LEU A 23 3.12 3.54 -14.76
N ILE A 24 3.80 4.29 -13.90
CA ILE A 24 4.79 3.73 -12.98
C ILE A 24 4.09 3.40 -11.67
N TRP A 25 4.06 2.12 -11.31
CA TRP A 25 3.43 1.63 -10.08
C TRP A 25 4.50 1.18 -9.07
N ILE A 26 4.58 1.90 -7.95
CA ILE A 26 5.59 1.74 -6.92
C ILE A 26 4.98 1.03 -5.72
N HIS A 27 5.74 0.11 -5.12
CA HIS A 27 5.26 -0.72 -4.03
C HIS A 27 6.12 -0.57 -2.77
N ASP A 28 5.42 -0.34 -1.66
CA ASP A 28 5.88 -0.42 -0.28
C ASP A 28 6.89 0.63 0.22
N TYR A 29 7.10 0.62 1.54
CA TYR A 29 7.79 1.67 2.29
C TYR A 29 9.27 1.88 1.93
N ASN A 30 9.94 0.86 1.38
CA ASN A 30 11.33 0.98 0.96
C ASN A 30 11.54 2.03 -0.13
N LEU A 31 10.48 2.33 -0.89
CA LEU A 31 10.50 3.20 -2.06
C LEU A 31 9.73 4.52 -1.86
N TRP A 32 9.51 4.96 -0.62
CA TRP A 32 8.75 6.18 -0.32
C TRP A 32 9.24 7.46 -1.00
N LEU A 33 10.54 7.60 -1.28
CA LEU A 33 11.11 8.79 -1.93
C LEU A 33 11.17 8.68 -3.47
N THR A 34 10.88 7.50 -4.01
CA THR A 34 10.95 7.23 -5.45
C THR A 34 10.00 8.11 -6.27
N PRO A 35 8.72 8.35 -5.86
CA PRO A 35 7.82 9.23 -6.60
C PRO A 35 8.35 10.66 -6.81
N TYR A 36 9.01 11.25 -5.81
CA TYR A 36 9.62 12.58 -5.92
C TYR A 36 10.64 12.61 -7.06
N TYR A 37 11.58 11.66 -7.06
CA TYR A 37 12.65 11.60 -8.05
C TYR A 37 12.12 11.32 -9.47
N ILE A 38 11.13 10.44 -9.61
CA ILE A 38 10.45 10.21 -10.89
C ILE A 38 9.82 11.51 -11.39
N ARG A 39 9.07 12.23 -10.53
CA ARG A 39 8.37 13.45 -10.93
C ARG A 39 9.30 14.57 -11.38
N GLN A 40 10.53 14.64 -10.83
CA GLN A 40 11.54 15.59 -11.32
C GLN A 40 12.01 15.27 -12.75
N LYS A 41 12.06 13.99 -13.12
CA LYS A 41 12.56 13.52 -14.43
C LYS A 41 11.48 13.44 -15.49
N MET A 42 10.30 12.95 -15.11
CA MET A 42 9.13 12.78 -15.97
C MET A 42 7.93 13.52 -15.35
N PRO A 43 7.82 14.85 -15.54
CA PRO A 43 6.80 15.68 -14.86
C PRO A 43 5.36 15.27 -15.15
N HIS A 44 5.09 14.60 -16.27
CA HIS A 44 3.76 14.27 -16.76
C HIS A 44 3.39 12.78 -16.66
N VAL A 45 4.32 11.90 -16.29
CA VAL A 45 4.06 10.45 -16.19
C VAL A 45 3.02 10.16 -15.10
N LYS A 46 2.22 9.11 -15.26
CA LYS A 46 1.30 8.69 -14.20
C LYS A 46 2.07 7.89 -13.16
N ILE A 47 1.90 8.25 -11.88
CA ILE A 47 2.56 7.59 -10.75
C ILE A 47 1.50 7.06 -9.80
N ALA A 48 1.49 5.75 -9.58
CA ALA A 48 0.73 5.11 -8.52
C ALA A 48 1.69 4.58 -7.44
N PHE A 49 1.30 4.72 -6.19
CA PHE A 49 2.01 4.12 -5.05
C PHE A 49 1.06 3.24 -4.27
N PHE A 50 1.49 2.05 -3.84
CA PHE A 50 0.71 1.18 -2.97
C PHE A 50 1.50 0.77 -1.72
N HIS A 51 0.93 1.01 -0.55
CA HIS A 51 1.53 0.69 0.75
C HIS A 51 1.03 -0.66 1.29
N HIS A 52 1.92 -1.66 1.37
CA HIS A 52 1.53 -3.03 1.75
C HIS A 52 1.54 -3.29 3.27
N THR A 53 2.23 -2.45 4.02
CA THR A 53 2.24 -2.53 5.49
C THR A 53 1.22 -1.56 6.10
N PRO A 54 0.84 -1.73 7.38
CA PRO A 54 0.03 -0.71 8.07
C PRO A 54 0.66 0.67 7.98
N PHE A 55 -0.10 1.67 7.53
CA PHE A 55 0.38 3.06 7.57
C PHE A 55 0.16 3.63 8.98
N PRO A 56 1.21 4.15 9.64
CA PRO A 56 1.13 4.58 11.04
C PRO A 56 0.25 5.82 11.20
N ALA A 57 -0.35 5.97 12.39
CA ALA A 57 -1.03 7.20 12.77
C ALA A 57 -0.05 8.40 12.73
N ALA A 58 -0.59 9.61 12.56
CA ALA A 58 0.21 10.80 12.29
C ALA A 58 1.22 11.14 13.40
N ASP A 59 0.87 10.92 14.66
CA ASP A 59 1.75 11.08 15.82
C ASP A 59 2.98 10.18 15.75
N VAL A 60 2.78 8.90 15.42
CA VAL A 60 3.86 7.92 15.22
C VAL A 60 4.67 8.23 13.96
N PHE A 61 3.99 8.55 12.85
CA PHE A 61 4.66 8.90 11.59
C PHE A 61 5.60 10.10 11.77
N ASN A 62 5.17 11.09 12.57
CA ASN A 62 5.95 12.28 12.80
C ASN A 62 7.21 12.05 13.65
N ILE A 63 7.46 10.86 14.19
CA ILE A 63 8.75 10.54 14.82
C ILE A 63 9.85 10.33 13.76
N LEU A 64 9.49 9.98 12.52
CA LEU A 64 10.44 9.65 11.46
C LEU A 64 11.30 10.86 11.06
N HIS A 65 12.61 10.62 10.95
CA HIS A 65 13.58 11.66 10.57
C HIS A 65 13.31 12.26 9.17
N TRP A 66 12.88 11.44 8.21
CA TRP A 66 12.59 11.88 6.83
C TRP A 66 11.11 12.15 6.55
N ARG A 67 10.28 12.32 7.59
CA ARG A 67 8.81 12.48 7.47
C ARG A 67 8.37 13.49 6.41
N GLU A 68 9.06 14.63 6.32
CA GLU A 68 8.76 15.70 5.38
C GLU A 68 9.06 15.30 3.93
N ALA A 69 10.25 14.74 3.68
CA ALA A 69 10.63 14.28 2.35
C ALA A 69 9.74 13.12 1.87
N ILE A 70 9.33 12.24 2.80
CA ILE A 70 8.40 11.14 2.51
C ILE A 70 7.04 11.69 2.08
N VAL A 71 6.45 12.62 2.86
CA VAL A 71 5.15 13.22 2.52
C VAL A 71 5.23 13.99 1.19
N ASP A 72 6.27 14.80 0.99
CA ASP A 72 6.45 15.53 -0.27
C ASP A 72 6.55 14.59 -1.48
N SER A 73 7.24 13.46 -1.31
CA SER A 73 7.34 12.44 -2.34
C SER A 73 6.01 11.76 -2.61
N LEU A 74 5.31 11.25 -1.59
CA LEU A 74 4.02 10.58 -1.78
C LEU A 74 2.96 11.52 -2.37
N LEU A 75 3.02 12.83 -2.09
CA LEU A 75 2.14 13.84 -2.72
C LEU A 75 2.50 14.15 -4.19
N CYS A 76 3.60 13.59 -4.73
CA CYS A 76 3.91 13.63 -6.16
C CYS A 76 3.17 12.55 -6.97
N CYS A 77 2.57 11.56 -6.30
CA CYS A 77 1.76 10.52 -6.92
C CYS A 77 0.43 11.06 -7.46
N ASP A 78 -0.11 10.39 -8.45
CA ASP A 78 -1.49 10.61 -8.94
C ASP A 78 -2.49 9.72 -8.17
N LEU A 79 -2.00 8.59 -7.62
CA LEU A 79 -2.75 7.70 -6.74
C LEU A 79 -1.84 7.15 -5.61
N CYS A 80 -2.32 7.21 -4.36
CA CYS A 80 -1.75 6.50 -3.22
C CYS A 80 -2.78 5.50 -2.66
N GLY A 81 -2.50 4.20 -2.80
CA GLY A 81 -3.35 3.11 -2.33
C GLY A 81 -2.86 2.48 -1.03
N PHE A 82 -3.80 2.04 -0.20
CA PHE A 82 -3.56 1.38 1.08
C PHE A 82 -4.49 0.18 1.24
N HIS A 83 -4.28 -0.67 2.25
CA HIS A 83 -5.16 -1.84 2.43
C HIS A 83 -6.57 -1.53 2.96
N ILE A 84 -6.69 -0.56 3.86
CA ILE A 84 -7.95 -0.26 4.55
C ILE A 84 -8.17 1.26 4.67
N PRO A 85 -9.43 1.71 4.82
CA PRO A 85 -9.76 3.13 4.98
C PRO A 85 -9.00 3.84 6.10
N ARG A 86 -8.78 3.18 7.25
CA ARG A 86 -7.99 3.75 8.36
C ARG A 86 -6.56 4.13 7.96
N TYR A 87 -5.93 3.38 7.06
CA TYR A 87 -4.58 3.70 6.60
C TYR A 87 -4.56 4.86 5.60
N VAL A 88 -5.64 5.01 4.82
CA VAL A 88 -5.87 6.22 4.02
C VAL A 88 -5.94 7.44 4.93
N GLU A 89 -6.81 7.42 5.95
CA GLU A 89 -6.96 8.56 6.86
C GLU A 89 -5.68 8.83 7.68
N ASN A 90 -4.91 7.79 8.03
CA ASN A 90 -3.61 7.97 8.67
C ASN A 90 -2.62 8.72 7.76
N PHE A 91 -2.54 8.35 6.47
CA PHE A 91 -1.72 9.07 5.49
C PHE A 91 -2.18 10.52 5.33
N VAL A 92 -3.50 10.74 5.21
CA VAL A 92 -4.09 12.07 5.09
C VAL A 92 -3.76 12.93 6.31
N ALA A 93 -3.87 12.37 7.52
CA ALA A 93 -3.53 13.07 8.76
C ALA A 93 -2.04 13.40 8.85
N ALA A 94 -1.17 12.46 8.48
CA ALA A 94 0.28 12.68 8.41
C ALA A 94 0.61 13.81 7.42
N ALA A 95 0.04 13.77 6.21
CA ALA A 95 0.24 14.78 5.19
C ALA A 95 -0.21 16.18 5.65
N ARG A 96 -1.41 16.27 6.23
CA ARG A 96 -1.96 17.53 6.77
C ARG A 96 -1.20 18.06 7.98
N SER A 97 -0.55 17.19 8.75
CA SER A 97 0.27 17.61 9.89
C SER A 97 1.58 18.29 9.46
N LEU A 98 2.05 18.06 8.23
CA LEU A 98 3.32 18.57 7.72
C LEU A 98 3.16 19.59 6.58
N ARG A 99 2.02 19.57 5.87
CA ARG A 99 1.75 20.37 4.67
C ARG A 99 0.32 20.88 4.67
N ASP A 100 0.10 22.02 4.03
CA ASP A 100 -1.23 22.58 3.79
C ASP A 100 -1.94 21.82 2.64
N VAL A 101 -2.32 20.58 2.93
CA VAL A 101 -3.07 19.71 2.00
C VAL A 101 -4.56 19.97 2.18
N LYS A 102 -5.24 20.29 1.07
CA LYS A 102 -6.69 20.45 1.05
C LYS A 102 -7.35 19.10 0.82
N LEU A 103 -8.40 18.82 1.60
CA LEU A 103 -9.28 17.69 1.35
C LEU A 103 -10.31 18.12 0.30
N VAL A 104 -10.29 17.47 -0.86
CA VAL A 104 -11.19 17.81 -1.98
C VAL A 104 -12.45 16.95 -1.93
N GLU A 105 -12.31 15.68 -1.57
CA GLU A 105 -13.40 14.72 -1.63
C GLU A 105 -13.30 13.69 -0.51
N ARG A 106 -14.40 13.47 0.21
CA ARG A 106 -14.61 12.38 1.16
C ARG A 106 -15.86 11.61 0.75
N LYS A 107 -15.86 10.29 0.94
CA LYS A 107 -16.98 9.40 0.61
C LYS A 107 -17.21 8.40 1.74
N PRO A 108 -18.45 7.91 1.92
CA PRO A 108 -18.70 6.74 2.75
C PRO A 108 -17.79 5.58 2.33
N VAL A 109 -17.28 4.83 3.31
CA VAL A 109 -16.45 3.66 2.97
C VAL A 109 -17.28 2.62 2.20
N PRO A 110 -16.68 1.91 1.22
CA PRO A 110 -17.39 0.87 0.48
C PRO A 110 -17.95 -0.23 1.40
N ALA A 111 -19.09 -0.82 1.03
CA ALA A 111 -19.76 -1.87 1.81
C ALA A 111 -18.91 -3.15 2.03
N ALA A 112 -17.81 -3.31 1.29
CA ALA A 112 -16.84 -4.37 1.52
C ALA A 112 -16.05 -4.21 2.84
N PHE A 113 -16.09 -3.03 3.46
CA PHE A 113 -15.47 -2.74 4.75
C PHE A 113 -16.51 -2.56 5.86
N THR A 114 -16.08 -2.75 7.11
CA THR A 114 -16.92 -2.54 8.30
C THR A 114 -16.81 -1.07 8.77
N PRO A 115 -17.84 -0.22 8.61
CA PRO A 115 -17.74 1.21 8.87
C PRO A 115 -17.72 1.59 10.36
N PHE A 116 -18.22 0.72 11.25
CA PHE A 116 -18.30 0.98 12.69
C PHE A 116 -18.00 -0.28 13.52
N GLY A 117 -17.61 -0.09 14.78
CA GLY A 117 -17.55 -1.17 15.76
C GLY A 117 -16.25 -1.97 15.82
N THR A 118 -15.23 -1.60 15.04
CA THR A 118 -13.87 -2.15 15.17
C THR A 118 -12.84 -1.05 15.41
N ALA A 119 -11.68 -1.42 15.96
CA ALA A 119 -10.60 -0.47 16.25
C ALA A 119 -10.06 0.28 15.01
N LEU A 120 -10.22 -0.31 13.82
CA LEU A 120 -9.71 0.25 12.56
C LEU A 120 -10.84 0.64 11.59
N SER A 121 -12.10 0.68 12.07
CA SER A 121 -13.23 1.11 11.27
C SER A 121 -13.18 2.61 10.99
N GLU A 122 -13.63 3.01 9.80
CA GLU A 122 -13.90 4.41 9.44
C GLU A 122 -15.29 4.47 8.78
N PRO A 123 -16.14 5.46 9.13
CA PRO A 123 -17.43 5.62 8.48
C PRO A 123 -17.32 6.18 7.06
N ASP A 124 -16.34 7.06 6.85
CA ASP A 124 -16.04 7.72 5.61
C ASP A 124 -14.53 7.86 5.45
N MET A 125 -14.07 7.98 4.20
CA MET A 125 -12.67 8.16 3.87
C MET A 125 -12.49 9.27 2.85
N THR A 126 -11.37 9.97 2.98
CA THR A 126 -10.87 10.86 1.94
C THR A 126 -10.56 10.03 0.70
N THR A 127 -10.92 10.56 -0.47
CA THR A 127 -10.63 9.94 -1.78
C THR A 127 -9.82 10.84 -2.70
N LYS A 128 -9.75 12.14 -2.36
CA LYS A 128 -9.03 13.13 -3.17
C LYS A 128 -8.44 14.25 -2.31
N LEU A 129 -7.18 14.54 -2.58
CA LEU A 129 -6.41 15.62 -1.98
C LEU A 129 -5.98 16.63 -3.05
N GLU A 130 -5.76 17.88 -2.64
CA GLU A 130 -5.07 18.88 -3.45
C GLU A 130 -3.85 19.41 -2.69
N TYR A 131 -2.71 19.45 -3.37
CA TYR A 131 -1.48 20.02 -2.86
C TYR A 131 -0.68 20.69 -3.98
N LYS A 132 -0.33 21.97 -3.82
CA LYS A 132 0.42 22.78 -4.81
C LYS A 132 -0.15 22.69 -6.24
N GLY A 133 -1.49 22.75 -6.35
CA GLY A 133 -2.19 22.68 -7.64
C GLY A 133 -2.23 21.29 -8.28
N ARG A 134 -1.73 20.24 -7.60
CA ARG A 134 -1.85 18.85 -8.03
C ARG A 134 -2.96 18.16 -7.26
N THR A 135 -3.70 17.30 -7.96
CA THR A 135 -4.64 16.38 -7.35
C THR A 135 -3.96 15.05 -7.07
N VAL A 136 -4.14 14.53 -5.86
CA VAL A 136 -3.67 13.20 -5.45
C VAL A 136 -4.89 12.38 -5.05
N ASN A 137 -5.16 11.28 -5.76
CA ASN A 137 -6.21 10.36 -5.36
C ASN A 137 -5.68 9.44 -4.26
N VAL A 138 -6.52 9.10 -3.30
CA VAL A 138 -6.19 8.16 -2.22
C VAL A 138 -7.32 7.13 -2.10
N ASP A 139 -6.98 5.88 -1.86
CA ASP A 139 -8.00 4.83 -1.83
C ASP A 139 -7.55 3.58 -1.05
N ALA A 140 -8.52 2.73 -0.70
CA ALA A 140 -8.32 1.50 0.04
C ALA A 140 -8.60 0.26 -0.83
N PHE A 141 -7.56 -0.52 -1.11
CA PHE A 141 -7.62 -1.78 -1.85
C PHE A 141 -7.08 -2.95 -0.98
N PRO A 142 -7.93 -3.86 -0.50
CA PRO A 142 -7.46 -5.04 0.20
C PRO A 142 -6.79 -5.97 -0.84
N VAL A 143 -5.51 -6.27 -0.65
CA VAL A 143 -4.79 -7.16 -1.57
C VAL A 143 -5.25 -8.60 -1.33
N GLY A 144 -5.62 -9.26 -2.42
CA GLY A 144 -6.06 -10.65 -2.43
C GLY A 144 -4.95 -11.63 -2.77
N THR A 145 -5.30 -12.91 -2.69
CA THR A 145 -4.48 -14.01 -3.26
C THR A 145 -5.00 -14.37 -4.65
N ASN A 146 -4.40 -15.37 -5.30
CA ASN A 146 -4.95 -16.00 -6.50
C ASN A 146 -5.74 -17.27 -6.09
N PRO A 147 -7.08 -17.21 -5.95
CA PRO A 147 -7.86 -18.32 -5.41
C PRO A 147 -7.91 -19.50 -6.37
N GLY A 148 -7.92 -19.25 -7.69
CA GLY A 148 -7.90 -20.29 -8.71
C GLY A 148 -6.63 -21.13 -8.64
N TYR A 149 -5.46 -20.47 -8.59
CA TYR A 149 -4.19 -21.18 -8.42
C TYR A 149 -4.13 -22.01 -7.13
N ILE A 150 -4.63 -21.46 -6.02
CA ILE A 150 -4.68 -22.19 -4.75
C ILE A 150 -5.59 -23.42 -4.88
N TYR A 151 -6.76 -23.27 -5.51
CA TYR A 151 -7.69 -24.36 -5.75
C TYR A 151 -7.07 -25.46 -6.62
N ASP A 152 -6.38 -25.08 -7.69
CA ASP A 152 -5.70 -26.04 -8.59
C ASP A 152 -4.57 -26.78 -7.86
N MET A 153 -3.79 -26.06 -7.04
CA MET A 153 -2.73 -26.64 -6.23
C MET A 153 -3.25 -27.68 -5.24
N VAL A 154 -4.34 -27.39 -4.54
CA VAL A 154 -4.98 -28.33 -3.60
C VAL A 154 -5.48 -29.59 -4.32
N ASN A 155 -5.82 -29.47 -5.60
CA ASN A 155 -6.35 -30.59 -6.36
C ASN A 155 -5.30 -31.52 -6.98
N LYS A 156 -4.01 -31.16 -6.95
CA LYS A 156 -2.92 -32.00 -7.46
C LYS A 156 -2.86 -33.35 -6.73
N PRO A 157 -2.70 -34.49 -7.44
CA PRO A 157 -2.64 -35.82 -6.81
C PRO A 157 -1.61 -35.92 -5.68
N SER A 158 -0.38 -35.41 -5.90
CA SER A 158 0.69 -35.41 -4.90
C SER A 158 0.35 -34.62 -3.63
N VAL A 159 -0.44 -33.54 -3.76
CA VAL A 159 -0.91 -32.75 -2.62
C VAL A 159 -2.00 -33.51 -1.86
N LYS A 160 -2.93 -34.17 -2.56
CA LYS A 160 -3.95 -35.03 -1.95
C LYS A 160 -3.34 -36.21 -1.19
N GLU A 161 -2.34 -36.87 -1.78
CA GLU A 161 -1.58 -37.94 -1.13
C GLU A 161 -0.89 -37.43 0.15
N ARG A 162 -0.28 -36.25 0.10
CA ARG A 162 0.36 -35.65 1.28
C ARG A 162 -0.65 -35.26 2.37
N ILE A 163 -1.82 -34.75 2.00
CA ILE A 163 -2.92 -34.48 2.94
C ILE A 163 -3.37 -35.78 3.62
N ALA A 164 -3.54 -36.86 2.85
CA ALA A 164 -3.93 -38.17 3.39
C ALA A 164 -2.87 -38.72 4.37
N LYS A 165 -1.59 -38.59 4.03
CA LYS A 165 -0.49 -38.98 4.92
C LYS A 165 -0.49 -38.17 6.22
N ILE A 166 -0.57 -36.85 6.13
CA ILE A 166 -0.63 -35.97 7.31
C ILE A 166 -1.80 -36.37 8.22
N ARG A 167 -2.99 -36.65 7.65
CA ARG A 167 -4.14 -37.11 8.44
C ARG A 167 -3.91 -38.46 9.10
N SER A 168 -3.29 -39.41 8.40
CA SER A 168 -2.91 -40.70 8.97
C SER A 168 -1.93 -40.55 10.14
N ASP A 169 -0.93 -39.65 10.01
CA ASP A 169 0.09 -39.42 11.02
C ASP A 169 -0.50 -38.74 12.28
N ILE A 170 -1.53 -37.90 12.13
CA ILE A 170 -2.22 -37.22 13.26
C ILE A 170 -3.16 -38.18 14.01
N GLY A 171 -3.78 -39.15 13.32
CA GLY A 171 -4.80 -40.03 13.89
C GLY A 171 -6.04 -39.25 14.34
N ASP A 172 -6.55 -39.55 15.53
CA ASP A 172 -7.75 -38.92 16.11
C ASP A 172 -7.48 -37.54 16.74
N ASN A 173 -6.23 -37.07 16.70
CA ASN A 173 -5.84 -35.81 17.32
C ASN A 173 -6.27 -34.59 16.48
N LYS A 174 -6.33 -33.43 17.12
CA LYS A 174 -6.53 -32.14 16.43
C LYS A 174 -5.18 -31.53 16.08
N LEU A 175 -4.98 -31.17 14.81
CA LEU A 175 -3.80 -30.41 14.38
C LEU A 175 -4.12 -28.92 14.32
N ILE A 176 -3.31 -28.11 14.99
CA ILE A 176 -3.30 -26.66 14.86
C ILE A 176 -2.08 -26.27 14.02
N VAL A 177 -2.30 -25.61 12.88
CA VAL A 177 -1.23 -25.14 11.99
C VAL A 177 -1.20 -23.62 12.01
N SER A 178 -0.01 -23.07 12.20
CA SER A 178 0.27 -21.64 12.00
C SER A 178 1.49 -21.52 11.08
N ALA A 179 1.43 -20.61 10.12
CA ALA A 179 2.54 -20.28 9.24
C ALA A 179 2.79 -18.77 9.34
N GLY A 180 3.97 -18.39 9.83
CA GLY A 180 4.39 -17.01 10.01
C GLY A 180 5.89 -16.86 9.74
N ARG A 181 6.34 -15.61 9.57
CA ARG A 181 7.77 -15.29 9.60
C ARG A 181 8.23 -15.27 11.06
N VAL A 182 9.41 -15.82 11.33
CA VAL A 182 10.10 -15.79 12.63
C VAL A 182 10.81 -14.46 12.84
#